data_AF-A0A6A8Q9Q1-F1
#
_entry.id   AF-A0A6A8Q9Q1-F1
#
_cell.length_a   1.000
_cell.length_b   1.000
_cell.length_c   1.000
_cell.angle_alpha   90.00
_cell.angle_beta   90.00
_cell.angle_gamma   90.00
#
_symmetry.space_group_name_H-M   'P 1'
#
loop_
_entity.id
_entity.type
_entity.pdbx_description
1 polymer ?
#
loop_
_entity_poly.entity_id
_entity_poly.type
_entity_poly.pdbx_seq_one_letter_code
_entity_poly.pdbx_strand_id
1 'polypeptide(L)'
;MLYGEEKYIIEFAEAAIISFTEFSRNYTTYLHQHNETDFRKAGHKIKPVAKMLGIEQIIDEYEHGKTLIWDEKPEEDLKESSEKITCICDEVIDELQQIISNI
;
A
#
# COMPACT_ATOMS: atom_id res chain seq x y z
N MET A 1 -5.58 21.98 -24.81
CA MET A 1 -4.26 21.35 -24.94
C MET A 1 -3.47 21.71 -23.70
N LEU A 2 -3.46 20.79 -22.73
CA LEU A 2 -2.82 20.94 -21.43
C LEU A 2 -1.40 20.38 -21.50
N TYR A 3 -0.51 21.12 -22.18
CA TYR A 3 0.91 20.80 -22.18
C TYR A 3 1.45 20.92 -20.75
N GLY A 4 1.52 19.80 -20.03
CA GLY A 4 2.02 19.72 -18.65
C GLY A 4 1.27 18.73 -17.76
N GLU A 5 -0.03 18.54 -17.95
CA GLU A 5 -0.83 17.65 -17.09
C GLU A 5 -0.40 16.18 -17.20
N GLU A 6 -0.14 15.70 -18.40
CA GLU A 6 0.32 14.32 -18.65
C GLU A 6 1.64 14.03 -17.90
N LYS A 7 2.58 14.97 -17.91
CA LYS A 7 3.85 14.85 -17.18
C LYS A 7 3.64 14.76 -15.67
N TYR A 8 2.73 15.58 -15.12
CA TYR A 8 2.39 15.53 -13.70
C TYR A 8 1.68 14.23 -13.32
N ILE A 9 0.81 13.71 -14.19
CA ILE A 9 0.11 12.43 -13.98
C ILE A 9 1.13 11.28 -13.97
N ILE A 10 2.07 11.26 -14.91
CA ILE A 10 3.14 10.24 -14.97
C ILE A 10 4.02 10.32 -13.71
N GLU A 11 4.53 11.50 -13.35
CA GLU A 11 5.38 11.68 -12.17
C GLU A 11 4.65 11.25 -10.87
N PHE A 12 3.36 11.58 -10.77
CA PHE A 12 2.53 11.15 -9.65
C PHE A 12 2.35 9.63 -9.63
N ALA A 13 2.02 9.02 -10.78
CA ALA A 13 1.81 7.59 -10.89
C ALA A 13 3.09 6.80 -10.55
N GLU A 14 4.26 7.25 -11.05
CA GLU A 14 5.56 6.66 -10.72
C GLU A 14 5.85 6.74 -9.22
N ALA A 15 5.61 7.91 -8.59
CA ALA A 15 5.80 8.08 -7.15
C ALA A 15 4.83 7.23 -6.31
N ALA A 16 3.59 7.08 -6.79
CA ALA A 16 2.58 6.24 -6.16
C ALA A 16 2.96 4.75 -6.25
N ILE A 17 3.42 4.27 -7.41
CA ILE A 17 3.90 2.89 -7.59
C ILE A 17 5.02 2.57 -6.60
N ILE A 18 6.01 3.47 -6.46
CA ILE A 18 7.10 3.31 -5.47
C ILE A 18 6.52 3.21 -4.06
N SER A 19 5.57 4.08 -3.72
CA SER A 19 4.96 4.12 -2.39
C SER A 19 4.20 2.84 -2.06
N PHE A 20 3.39 2.30 -2.97
CA PHE A 20 2.65 1.05 -2.77
C PHE A 20 3.58 -0.16 -2.70
N THR A 21 4.61 -0.20 -3.56
CA THR A 21 5.61 -1.27 -3.54
C THR A 21 6.34 -1.31 -2.21
N GLU A 22 6.82 -0.16 -1.73
CA GLU A 22 7.49 -0.06 -0.43
C GLU A 22 6.55 -0.42 0.72
N PHE A 23 5.30 0.04 0.66
CA PHE A 23 4.32 -0.24 1.69
C PHE A 23 4.00 -1.72 1.79
N SER A 24 3.67 -2.40 0.68
CA SER A 24 3.38 -3.84 0.65
C SER A 24 4.52 -4.67 1.26
N ARG A 25 5.76 -4.40 0.83
CA ARG A 25 6.95 -5.07 1.37
C ARG A 25 7.14 -4.83 2.87
N ASN A 26 7.02 -3.58 3.30
CA ASN A 26 7.22 -3.19 4.69
C ASN A 26 6.10 -3.73 5.60
N TYR A 27 4.86 -3.69 5.13
CA TYR A 27 3.71 -4.27 5.82
C TYR A 27 3.98 -5.73 6.14
N THR A 28 4.25 -6.54 5.11
CA THR A 28 4.49 -7.98 5.25
C THR A 28 5.67 -8.23 6.20
N THR A 29 6.79 -7.53 5.98
CA THR A 29 7.99 -7.70 6.82
C THR A 29 7.71 -7.39 8.29
N TYR A 30 7.08 -6.25 8.58
CA TYR A 30 6.88 -5.80 9.96
C TYR A 30 5.74 -6.53 10.66
N LEU A 31 4.73 -7.00 9.92
CA LEU A 31 3.66 -7.84 10.45
C LEU A 31 4.22 -9.15 11.01
N HIS A 32 4.97 -9.91 10.19
CA HIS A 32 5.56 -11.18 10.60
C HIS A 32 6.67 -11.04 11.65
N GLN A 33 7.25 -9.84 11.79
CA GLN A 33 8.19 -9.52 12.87
C GLN A 33 7.51 -9.04 14.16
N HIS A 34 6.17 -8.89 14.16
CA HIS A 34 5.41 -8.21 15.22
C HIS A 34 5.99 -6.82 15.58
N ASN A 35 6.59 -6.13 14.60
CA ASN A 35 7.24 -4.85 14.81
C ASN A 35 6.22 -3.71 14.67
N GLU A 36 5.45 -3.47 15.73
CA GLU A 36 4.38 -2.46 15.74
C GLU A 36 4.90 -1.06 15.37
N THR A 37 6.09 -0.69 15.85
CA THR A 37 6.64 0.66 15.63
C THR A 37 6.88 0.94 14.16
N ASP A 38 7.54 0.03 13.45
CA ASP A 38 7.82 0.23 12.04
C ASP A 38 6.60 -0.06 11.15
N PHE A 39 5.72 -0.98 11.58
CA PHE A 39 4.42 -1.19 10.93
C PHE A 39 3.57 0.08 10.91
N ARG A 40 3.51 0.81 12.03
CA ARG A 40 2.81 2.10 12.10
C ARG A 40 3.44 3.16 11.21
N LYS A 41 4.77 3.22 11.14
CA LYS A 41 5.47 4.16 10.24
C LYS A 41 5.13 3.87 8.77
N ALA A 42 5.10 2.59 8.37
CA ALA A 42 4.71 2.19 7.03
C ALA A 42 3.27 2.64 6.71
N GLY A 43 2.32 2.37 7.61
CA GLY A 43 0.93 2.82 7.47
C GLY A 43 0.79 4.34 7.40
N HIS A 44 1.50 5.10 8.24
CA HIS A 44 1.49 6.56 8.19
C HIS A 44 2.03 7.13 6.88
N LYS A 45 3.01 6.46 6.26
CA LYS A 45 3.60 6.88 4.98
C LYS A 45 2.63 6.67 3.81
N ILE A 46 1.91 5.54 3.77
CA ILE A 46 1.03 5.24 2.63
C ILE A 46 -0.33 5.94 2.69
N LYS A 47 -0.82 6.22 3.90
CA LYS A 47 -2.19 6.73 4.14
C LYS A 47 -2.56 7.98 3.32
N PRO A 48 -1.68 8.99 3.13
CA PRO A 48 -1.99 10.14 2.27
C PRO A 48 -2.25 9.74 0.81
N VAL A 49 -1.41 8.87 0.25
CA VAL A 49 -1.51 8.43 -1.16
C VAL A 49 -2.76 7.57 -1.35
N ALA A 50 -2.99 6.60 -0.46
CA ALA A 50 -4.20 5.76 -0.49
C ALA A 50 -5.48 6.59 -0.41
N LYS A 51 -5.52 7.61 0.46
CA LYS A 51 -6.68 8.53 0.54
C LYS A 51 -6.84 9.39 -0.71
N MET A 52 -5.75 9.87 -1.28
CA MET A 52 -5.79 10.69 -2.50
C MET A 52 -6.36 9.90 -3.68
N LEU A 53 -6.07 8.60 -3.74
CA LEU A 53 -6.59 7.68 -4.75
C LEU A 53 -7.94 7.04 -4.38
N GLY A 54 -8.47 7.28 -3.18
CA GLY A 54 -9.73 6.69 -2.73
C GLY A 54 -9.67 5.18 -2.41
N ILE A 55 -8.49 4.64 -2.12
CA ILE A 55 -8.28 3.21 -1.88
C ILE A 55 -8.45 2.92 -0.38
N GLU A 56 -9.70 2.91 0.08
CA GLU A 56 -10.03 2.69 1.50
C GLU A 56 -9.61 1.31 1.99
N GLN A 57 -9.63 0.31 1.12
CA GLN A 57 -9.26 -1.08 1.44
C GLN A 57 -7.85 -1.20 2.02
N ILE A 58 -6.88 -0.40 1.55
CA ILE A 58 -5.51 -0.38 2.09
C ILE A 58 -5.49 0.14 3.52
N ILE A 59 -6.33 1.13 3.83
CA ILE A 59 -6.41 1.73 5.16
C ILE A 59 -7.06 0.74 6.12
N ASP A 60 -8.16 0.11 5.71
CA ASP A 60 -8.88 -0.86 6.51
C ASP A 60 -8.01 -2.07 6.83
N GLU A 61 -7.30 -2.59 5.82
CA GLU A 61 -6.39 -3.73 5.99
C GLU A 61 -5.16 -3.37 6.85
N TYR A 62 -4.69 -2.13 6.79
CA TYR A 62 -3.68 -1.63 7.73
C TYR A 62 -4.17 -1.56 9.17
N GLU A 63 -5.39 -1.07 9.40
CA GLU A 63 -5.97 -1.04 10.73
C GLU A 63 -6.20 -2.46 11.25
N HIS A 64 -6.63 -3.39 10.39
CA HIS A 64 -6.73 -4.80 10.71
C HIS A 64 -5.36 -5.41 11.08
N GLY A 65 -4.32 -5.22 10.27
CA GLY A 65 -2.98 -5.75 10.56
C GLY A 65 -2.42 -5.30 11.92
N LYS A 66 -2.72 -4.06 12.35
CA LYS A 66 -2.38 -3.62 13.72
C LYS A 66 -3.06 -4.46 14.80
N THR A 67 -4.34 -4.80 14.60
CA THR A 67 -5.06 -5.67 15.54
C THR A 67 -4.47 -7.06 15.59
N LEU A 68 -3.99 -7.59 14.46
CA LEU A 68 -3.32 -8.89 14.42
C LEU A 68 -2.02 -8.91 15.23
N ILE A 69 -1.19 -7.85 15.10
CA ILE A 69 0.03 -7.70 15.90
C ILE A 69 -0.32 -7.60 17.39
N TRP A 70 -1.29 -6.74 17.73
CA TRP A 70 -1.67 -6.47 19.12
C TRP A 70 -2.26 -7.69 19.84
N ASP A 71 -3.09 -8.46 19.14
CA ASP A 71 -3.73 -9.67 19.66
C ASP A 71 -2.82 -10.91 19.60
N GLU A 72 -1.58 -10.76 19.13
CA GLU A 72 -0.62 -11.86 18.93
C GLU A 72 -1.23 -13.04 18.15
N LYS A 73 -1.90 -12.72 17.04
CA LYS A 73 -2.57 -13.72 16.20
C LYS A 73 -1.61 -14.75 15.62
N PRO A 74 -2.07 -15.99 15.35
CA PRO A 74 -1.25 -17.02 14.74
C PRO A 74 -0.74 -16.62 13.36
N GLU A 75 0.40 -17.20 12.97
CA GLU A 75 1.09 -16.96 11.71
C GLU A 75 0.19 -17.13 10.46
N GLU A 76 -0.81 -18.01 10.52
CA GLU A 76 -1.78 -18.21 9.43
C GLU A 76 -2.60 -16.94 9.16
N ASP A 77 -3.10 -16.27 10.21
CA ASP A 77 -3.85 -15.02 10.10
C ASP A 77 -2.95 -13.89 9.57
N LEU A 78 -1.68 -13.85 10.00
CA LEU A 78 -0.71 -12.86 9.52
C LEU A 78 -0.40 -13.04 8.03
N LYS A 79 -0.30 -14.29 7.59
CA LYS A 79 -0.07 -14.64 6.19
C LYS A 79 -1.25 -14.25 5.31
N GLU A 80 -2.48 -14.54 5.74
CA GLU A 80 -3.69 -14.13 5.02
C GLU A 80 -3.74 -12.61 4.82
N SER A 81 -3.49 -11.86 5.90
CA SER A 81 -3.47 -10.39 5.84
C SER A 81 -2.34 -9.84 4.93
N SER A 82 -1.16 -10.46 4.98
CA SER A 82 -0.04 -10.09 4.10
C SER A 82 -0.32 -10.40 2.62
N GLU A 83 -0.94 -11.54 2.32
CA GLU A 83 -1.36 -11.89 0.96
C GLU A 83 -2.41 -10.91 0.43
N LYS A 84 -3.39 -10.56 1.28
CA LYS A 84 -4.44 -9.61 0.94
C LYS A 84 -3.90 -8.22 0.63
N ILE A 85 -3.01 -7.66 1.49
CA ILE A 85 -2.43 -6.34 1.20
C ILE A 85 -1.55 -6.36 -0.05
N THR A 86 -0.85 -7.47 -0.29
CA THR A 86 -0.01 -7.63 -1.48
C THR A 86 -0.88 -7.59 -2.74
N CYS A 87 -1.97 -8.36 -2.76
CA CYS A 87 -2.92 -8.38 -3.87
C CYS A 87 -3.50 -6.99 -4.17
N ILE A 88 -3.97 -6.28 -3.13
CA ILE A 88 -4.53 -4.92 -3.30
C ILE A 88 -3.46 -3.96 -3.84
N CYS A 89 -2.23 -4.01 -3.34
CA CYS A 89 -1.16 -3.14 -3.84
C CYS A 89 -0.78 -3.45 -5.28
N ASP A 90 -0.71 -4.73 -5.64
CA ASP A 90 -0.38 -5.17 -7.00
C ASP A 90 -1.45 -4.72 -8.00
N GLU A 91 -2.74 -4.84 -7.67
CA GLU A 91 -3.85 -4.34 -8.49
C GLU A 91 -3.73 -2.82 -8.74
N VAL A 92 -3.45 -2.05 -7.68
CA VAL A 92 -3.27 -0.60 -7.78
C VAL A 92 -2.05 -0.24 -8.61
N ILE A 93 -0.94 -0.96 -8.45
CA ILE A 93 0.28 -0.75 -9.23
C ILE A 93 0.02 -1.02 -10.71
N ASP A 94 -0.68 -2.11 -11.03
CA ASP A 94 -1.03 -2.46 -12.40
C ASP A 94 -1.90 -1.39 -13.05
N GLU A 95 -2.91 -0.87 -12.34
CA GLU A 95 -3.73 0.24 -12.82
C GLU A 95 -2.90 1.51 -13.09
N LEU A 96 -1.99 1.87 -12.19
CA LEU A 96 -1.10 3.01 -12.36
C LEU A 96 -0.14 2.83 -13.56
N GLN A 97 0.38 1.63 -13.77
CA GLN A 97 1.23 1.31 -14.92
C GLN A 97 0.45 1.37 -16.24
N GLN A 98 -0.81 0.94 -16.24
CA GLN A 98 -1.68 1.07 -17.41
C GLN A 98 -1.96 2.54 -17.73
N ILE A 99 -2.15 3.40 -16.73
CA ILE A 99 -2.30 4.84 -16.93
C ILE A 99 -1.06 5.41 -17.61
N ILE A 100 0.14 5.09 -17.11
CA ILE A 100 1.41 5.55 -17.71
C ILE A 100 1.56 5.05 -19.15
N SER A 101 1.16 3.81 -19.44
CA SER A 101 1.32 3.21 -20.77
C SER A 101 0.31 3.71 -21.81
N ASN A 102 -0.82 4.28 -21.37
CA ASN A 102 -1.91 4.73 -22.22
C ASN A 102 -1.94 6.26 -22.42
N ILE A 103 -0.98 6.98 -21.83
CA ILE A 103 -0.74 8.43 -22.02
C ILE A 103 0.41 8.60 -23.02
#